data_AF-A0A2E7CLR6-F1
#
_entry.id   AF-A0A2E7CLR6-F1
#
_cell.length_a   1.000
_cell.length_b   1.000
_cell.length_c   1.000
_cell.angle_alpha   90.00
_cell.angle_beta   90.00
_cell.angle_gamma   90.00
#
_symmetry.space_group_name_H-M   'P 1'
#
loop_
_entity.id
_entity.type
_entity.pdbx_description
1 polymer ?
#
loop_
_entity_poly.entity_id
_entity_poly.type
_entity_poly.pdbx_seq_one_letter_code
_entity_poly.pdbx_strand_id
1 'polypeptide(L)'
;MSFLAIVFSQAVYAANCDAYRKKAESTTGKNLIQTYDKLIDCDKNLAEDSFVDFMKRTNEITTLAKLSLTAIDKQVWKPTWEVPSKLKDYAQRDEFTHYIGAACQENDKVLNFLQGAYVALKDIEFARWEKAYISCENDTLNGWMSAQIEAPPQSSYQEKYSSLMNIYVDKLGADALISLEKAAISAAETGPFADILSSMAKAVEPSLGQTLSGADKEKLDTALLNIAQNVSPEKAKEVANRLVSAGSQDTAAKLLPTIYADRYNGSFTYGGVAIELATCGGEKTAVFHTATIKESGKLWLIQPAIQDSFQSFKPKLKKCEAEGETWSVFATPTPILNDKEITPWLESLQNQYEKKGYVVSVKKEKGITIQ
;
A
#
# COMPACT_ATOMS: atom_id res chain seq x y z
N MET A 1 0.47 -23.74 67.38
CA MET A 1 -0.67 -24.26 66.60
C MET A 1 -1.28 -23.13 65.77
N SER A 2 -0.70 -22.80 64.61
CA SER A 2 -1.22 -21.76 63.70
C SER A 2 -1.15 -22.21 62.24
N PHE A 3 -1.64 -23.42 61.96
CA PHE A 3 -1.70 -23.98 60.60
C PHE A 3 -3.12 -24.31 60.13
N LEU A 4 -4.15 -24.19 60.98
CA LEU A 4 -5.53 -24.55 60.64
C LEU A 4 -6.38 -23.37 60.11
N ALA A 5 -6.03 -22.11 60.37
CA ALA A 5 -6.86 -20.96 59.99
C ALA A 5 -6.71 -20.51 58.53
N ILE A 6 -5.66 -20.97 57.83
CA ILE A 6 -5.37 -20.57 56.44
C ILE A 6 -6.16 -21.42 55.43
N VAL A 7 -6.57 -22.64 55.80
CA VAL A 7 -7.25 -23.58 54.88
C VAL A 7 -8.75 -23.27 54.77
N PHE A 8 -9.39 -22.78 55.83
CA PHE A 8 -10.83 -22.47 55.80
C PHE A 8 -11.17 -21.15 55.08
N SER A 9 -10.26 -20.17 55.06
CA SER A 9 -10.49 -18.90 54.35
C SER A 9 -10.46 -19.06 52.83
N GLN A 10 -9.60 -19.95 52.31
CA GLN A 10 -9.52 -20.25 50.88
C GLN A 10 -10.76 -20.98 50.35
N ALA A 11 -11.33 -21.90 51.13
CA ALA A 11 -12.53 -22.65 50.73
C ALA A 11 -13.79 -21.77 50.66
N VAL A 12 -13.97 -20.85 51.62
CA VAL A 12 -15.10 -19.90 51.63
C VAL A 12 -14.97 -18.86 50.51
N TYR A 13 -13.75 -18.40 50.24
CA TYR A 13 -13.47 -17.49 49.13
C TYR A 13 -13.81 -18.12 47.77
N ALA A 14 -13.32 -19.35 47.50
CA ALA A 14 -13.62 -20.08 46.27
C ALA A 14 -15.12 -20.37 46.10
N ALA A 15 -15.83 -20.71 47.18
CA ALA A 15 -17.28 -20.93 47.15
C ALA A 15 -18.08 -19.66 46.81
N ASN A 16 -17.61 -18.49 47.25
CA ASN A 16 -18.23 -17.21 46.92
C ASN A 16 -18.01 -16.82 45.44
N CYS A 17 -16.83 -17.09 44.88
CA CYS A 17 -16.58 -16.83 43.45
C CYS A 17 -17.42 -17.75 42.55
N ASP A 18 -17.57 -19.02 42.90
CA ASP A 18 -18.45 -19.96 42.19
C ASP A 18 -19.92 -19.51 42.23
N ALA A 19 -20.37 -18.94 43.35
CA ALA A 19 -21.71 -18.36 43.45
C ALA A 19 -21.93 -17.20 42.47
N TYR A 20 -20.92 -16.34 42.28
CA TYR A 20 -20.98 -15.28 41.25
C TYR A 20 -20.98 -15.87 39.84
N ARG A 21 -20.18 -16.90 39.55
CA ARG A 21 -20.22 -17.61 38.25
C ARG A 21 -21.62 -18.16 37.96
N LYS A 22 -22.19 -18.96 38.86
CA LYS A 22 -23.53 -19.55 38.69
C LYS A 22 -24.63 -18.48 38.53
N LYS A 23 -24.50 -17.36 39.25
CA LYS A 23 -25.41 -16.22 39.09
C LYS A 23 -25.24 -15.54 37.73
N ALA A 24 -24.01 -15.39 37.25
CA ALA A 24 -23.74 -14.89 35.90
C ALA A 24 -24.25 -15.87 34.83
N GLU A 25 -24.21 -17.18 35.04
CA GLU A 25 -24.79 -18.21 34.13
C GLU A 25 -26.32 -18.18 34.06
N SER A 26 -27.00 -17.55 35.02
CA SER A 26 -28.47 -17.51 35.11
C SER A 26 -29.09 -16.14 34.83
N THR A 27 -28.30 -15.07 34.64
CA THR A 27 -28.79 -13.68 34.46
C THR A 27 -28.39 -13.04 33.13
N THR A 28 -29.20 -12.18 32.50
CA THR A 28 -28.85 -11.53 31.21
C THR A 28 -28.70 -10.01 31.36
N GLY A 29 -28.28 -9.33 30.28
CA GLY A 29 -28.25 -7.87 30.21
C GLY A 29 -27.36 -7.23 31.28
N LYS A 30 -27.86 -6.16 31.91
CA LYS A 30 -27.14 -5.42 32.96
C LYS A 30 -26.76 -6.28 34.17
N ASN A 31 -27.62 -7.22 34.57
CA ASN A 31 -27.36 -8.08 35.73
C ASN A 31 -26.21 -9.07 35.48
N LEU A 32 -26.06 -9.54 34.23
CA LEU A 32 -24.92 -10.33 33.81
C LEU A 32 -23.62 -9.55 34.01
N ILE A 33 -23.55 -8.34 33.44
CA ILE A 33 -22.36 -7.48 33.47
C ILE A 33 -21.95 -7.17 34.92
N GLN A 34 -22.91 -6.79 35.77
CA GLN A 34 -22.64 -6.50 37.19
C GLN A 34 -22.19 -7.72 37.99
N THR A 35 -22.69 -8.91 37.63
CA THR A 35 -22.28 -10.15 38.31
C THR A 35 -20.92 -10.62 37.81
N TYR A 36 -20.64 -10.44 36.53
CA TYR A 36 -19.35 -10.73 35.91
C TYR A 36 -18.25 -9.84 36.48
N ASP A 37 -18.48 -8.53 36.65
CA ASP A 37 -17.53 -7.62 37.30
C ASP A 37 -17.11 -8.11 38.70
N LYS A 38 -18.11 -8.52 39.51
CA LYS A 38 -17.86 -9.13 40.83
C LYS A 38 -17.11 -10.46 40.75
N LEU A 39 -17.40 -11.27 39.73
CA LEU A 39 -16.67 -12.52 39.50
C LEU A 39 -15.21 -12.23 39.17
N ILE A 40 -14.90 -11.26 38.30
CA ILE A 40 -13.51 -10.92 37.96
C ILE A 40 -12.74 -10.45 39.19
N ASP A 41 -13.37 -9.62 40.03
CA ASP A 41 -12.75 -9.15 41.29
C ASP A 41 -12.55 -10.29 42.30
N CYS A 42 -13.35 -11.34 42.23
CA CYS A 42 -13.25 -12.52 43.09
C CYS A 42 -12.20 -13.52 42.55
N ASP A 43 -12.31 -13.94 41.30
CA ASP A 43 -11.42 -14.89 40.66
C ASP A 43 -11.33 -14.60 39.15
N LYS A 44 -10.26 -13.91 38.77
CA LYS A 44 -10.01 -13.52 37.38
C LYS A 44 -9.86 -14.73 36.45
N ASN A 45 -9.23 -15.82 36.90
CA ASN A 45 -9.04 -17.00 36.05
C ASN A 45 -10.39 -17.68 35.80
N LEU A 46 -11.22 -17.83 36.85
CA LEU A 46 -12.57 -18.34 36.70
C LEU A 46 -13.43 -17.45 35.79
N ALA A 47 -13.26 -16.13 35.88
CA ALA A 47 -13.93 -15.18 35.00
C ALA A 47 -13.47 -15.29 33.54
N GLU A 48 -12.17 -15.48 33.30
CA GLU A 48 -11.59 -15.73 31.98
C GLU A 48 -12.16 -17.01 31.35
N ASP A 49 -12.13 -18.12 32.09
CA ASP A 49 -12.61 -19.42 31.64
C ASP A 49 -14.12 -19.40 31.33
N SER A 50 -14.89 -18.62 32.09
CA SER A 50 -16.35 -18.55 31.97
C SER A 50 -16.84 -17.51 30.94
N PHE A 51 -15.94 -16.66 30.42
CA PHE A 51 -16.33 -15.50 29.61
C PHE A 51 -17.11 -15.89 28.34
N VAL A 52 -16.67 -16.93 27.63
CA VAL A 52 -17.30 -17.39 26.39
C VAL A 52 -18.74 -17.85 26.63
N ASP A 53 -19.02 -18.44 27.79
CA ASP A 53 -20.38 -18.86 28.14
C ASP A 53 -21.26 -17.66 28.49
N PHE A 54 -20.71 -16.62 29.11
CA PHE A 54 -21.43 -15.37 29.34
C PHE A 54 -21.74 -14.64 28.03
N MET A 55 -20.83 -14.63 27.06
CA MET A 55 -21.07 -14.04 25.75
C MET A 55 -22.29 -14.63 25.04
N LYS A 56 -22.46 -15.97 25.10
CA LYS A 56 -23.62 -16.67 24.50
C LYS A 56 -24.97 -16.23 25.07
N ARG A 57 -24.95 -15.52 26.21
CA ARG A 57 -26.14 -15.03 26.93
C ARG A 57 -26.39 -13.54 26.71
N THR A 58 -25.58 -12.91 25.86
CA THR A 58 -25.80 -11.56 25.37
C THR A 58 -26.57 -11.64 24.05
N ASN A 59 -27.82 -11.18 24.06
CA ASN A 59 -28.69 -11.22 22.86
C ASN A 59 -28.58 -9.94 22.01
N GLU A 60 -27.83 -8.94 22.48
CA GLU A 60 -27.66 -7.62 21.86
C GLU A 60 -26.17 -7.27 21.81
N ILE A 61 -25.72 -6.72 20.69
CA ILE A 61 -24.31 -6.32 20.48
C ILE A 61 -23.87 -5.28 21.52
N THR A 62 -24.75 -4.37 21.92
CA THR A 62 -24.46 -3.37 22.96
C THR A 62 -24.23 -4.00 24.34
N THR A 63 -24.95 -5.08 24.68
CA THR A 63 -24.75 -5.84 25.92
C THR A 63 -23.44 -6.61 25.86
N LEU A 64 -23.12 -7.24 24.73
CA LEU A 64 -21.85 -7.91 24.51
C LEU A 64 -20.67 -6.94 24.63
N ALA A 65 -20.75 -5.78 23.99
CA ALA A 65 -19.72 -4.73 24.06
C ALA A 65 -19.50 -4.27 25.51
N LYS A 66 -20.56 -4.02 26.28
CA LYS A 66 -20.44 -3.64 27.70
C LYS A 66 -19.81 -4.74 28.55
N LEU A 67 -20.17 -6.00 28.33
CA LEU A 67 -19.53 -7.14 29.00
C LEU A 67 -18.03 -7.21 28.68
N SER A 68 -17.67 -7.01 27.41
CA SER A 68 -16.27 -6.95 26.96
C SER A 68 -15.51 -5.74 27.50
N LEU A 69 -16.13 -4.56 27.63
CA LEU A 69 -15.51 -3.40 28.25
C LEU A 69 -15.21 -3.64 29.74
N THR A 70 -16.12 -4.30 30.47
CA THR A 70 -15.84 -4.74 31.84
C THR A 70 -14.65 -5.70 31.91
N ALA A 71 -14.55 -6.64 30.96
CA ALA A 71 -13.39 -7.53 30.86
C ALA A 71 -12.09 -6.76 30.57
N ILE A 72 -12.11 -5.83 29.60
CA ILE A 72 -10.98 -4.97 29.24
C ILE A 72 -10.51 -4.15 30.46
N ASP A 73 -11.46 -3.59 31.21
CA ASP A 73 -11.18 -2.80 32.41
C ASP A 73 -10.44 -3.58 33.48
N LYS A 74 -10.68 -4.88 33.56
CA LYS A 74 -10.02 -5.78 34.52
C LYS A 74 -8.90 -6.62 33.90
N GLN A 75 -8.47 -6.24 32.68
CA GLN A 75 -7.40 -6.90 31.93
C GLN A 75 -7.65 -8.37 31.60
N VAL A 76 -8.92 -8.76 31.40
CA VAL A 76 -9.34 -10.07 30.91
C VAL A 76 -9.35 -10.03 29.37
N TRP A 77 -8.14 -9.96 28.79
CA TRP A 77 -7.98 -9.63 27.37
C TRP A 77 -8.15 -10.81 26.42
N LYS A 78 -7.51 -11.95 26.72
CA LYS A 78 -7.47 -13.10 25.81
C LYS A 78 -8.86 -13.56 25.35
N PRO A 79 -9.82 -13.88 26.24
CA PRO A 79 -11.14 -14.29 25.78
C PRO A 79 -11.92 -13.14 25.10
N THR A 80 -11.60 -11.88 25.44
CA THR A 80 -12.19 -10.71 24.76
C THR A 80 -11.68 -10.56 23.32
N TRP A 81 -10.39 -10.80 23.06
CA TRP A 81 -9.82 -10.80 21.71
C TRP A 81 -10.43 -11.86 20.79
N GLU A 82 -10.92 -12.95 21.37
CA GLU A 82 -11.57 -14.04 20.62
C GLU A 82 -13.01 -13.70 20.21
N VAL A 83 -13.64 -12.67 20.79
CA VAL A 83 -15.06 -12.33 20.55
C VAL A 83 -15.38 -12.19 19.05
N PRO A 84 -14.62 -11.41 18.25
CA PRO A 84 -14.92 -11.25 16.82
C PRO A 84 -14.87 -12.56 16.03
N SER A 85 -14.15 -13.57 16.50
CA SER A 85 -14.10 -14.90 15.86
C SER A 85 -15.36 -15.73 16.09
N LYS A 86 -16.11 -15.42 17.16
CA LYS A 86 -17.34 -16.14 17.53
C LYS A 86 -18.59 -15.52 16.93
N LEU A 87 -18.49 -14.28 16.45
CA LEU A 87 -19.55 -13.59 15.72
C LEU A 87 -19.51 -14.03 14.24
N LYS A 88 -20.54 -14.77 13.80
CA LYS A 88 -20.63 -15.29 12.43
C LYS A 88 -21.04 -14.22 11.42
N ASP A 89 -21.82 -13.23 11.87
CA ASP A 89 -22.28 -12.13 11.04
C ASP A 89 -21.23 -11.02 11.00
N TYR A 90 -20.81 -10.64 9.80
CA TYR A 90 -19.79 -9.63 9.57
C TYR A 90 -20.23 -8.24 10.05
N ALA A 91 -21.49 -7.85 9.86
CA ALA A 91 -22.00 -6.56 10.29
C ALA A 91 -22.06 -6.48 11.82
N GLN A 92 -22.49 -7.55 12.49
CA GLN A 92 -22.49 -7.62 13.95
C GLN A 92 -21.09 -7.54 14.54
N ARG A 93 -20.11 -8.17 13.89
CA ARG A 93 -18.70 -8.12 14.30
C ARG A 93 -18.12 -6.71 14.16
N ASP A 94 -18.40 -6.07 13.03
CA ASP A 94 -17.95 -4.71 12.75
C ASP A 94 -18.60 -3.70 13.71
N GLU A 95 -19.90 -3.86 13.99
CA GLU A 95 -20.62 -3.08 15.00
C GLU A 95 -20.02 -3.29 16.40
N PHE A 96 -19.78 -4.54 16.81
CA PHE A 96 -19.16 -4.86 18.10
C PHE A 96 -17.78 -4.21 18.26
N THR A 97 -16.89 -4.40 17.28
CA THR A 97 -15.53 -3.85 17.37
C THR A 97 -15.51 -2.33 17.28
N HIS A 98 -16.42 -1.72 16.50
CA HIS A 98 -16.66 -0.29 16.53
C HIS A 98 -17.05 0.22 17.92
N TYR A 99 -17.99 -0.44 18.61
CA TYR A 99 -18.36 -0.06 19.98
C TYR A 99 -17.18 -0.11 20.96
N ILE A 100 -16.32 -1.12 20.85
CA ILE A 100 -15.10 -1.21 21.68
C ILE A 100 -14.17 -0.04 21.37
N GLY A 101 -13.92 0.23 20.08
CA GLY A 101 -13.03 1.32 19.67
C GLY A 101 -13.54 2.70 20.05
N ALA A 102 -14.84 2.98 19.91
CA ALA A 102 -15.43 4.26 20.31
C ALA A 102 -15.24 4.58 21.81
N ALA A 103 -15.12 3.56 22.67
CA ALA A 103 -14.85 3.75 24.10
C ALA A 103 -13.40 4.18 24.41
N CYS A 104 -12.52 4.17 23.41
CA CYS A 104 -11.08 4.43 23.56
C CYS A 104 -10.75 5.89 23.94
N GLN A 105 -11.63 6.83 23.62
CA GLN A 105 -11.46 8.24 24.02
C GLN A 105 -11.62 8.43 25.53
N GLU A 106 -12.48 7.64 26.17
CA GLU A 106 -12.84 7.77 27.59
C GLU A 106 -12.20 6.68 28.46
N ASN A 107 -11.50 5.71 27.86
CA ASN A 107 -10.94 4.56 28.56
C ASN A 107 -9.55 4.16 28.04
N ASP A 108 -8.50 4.59 28.75
CA ASP A 108 -7.09 4.26 28.46
C ASP A 108 -6.79 2.74 28.50
N LYS A 109 -7.65 1.92 29.11
CA LYS A 109 -7.47 0.46 29.08
C LYS A 109 -7.85 -0.13 27.74
N VAL A 110 -8.78 0.50 27.00
CA VAL A 110 -9.08 0.14 25.62
C VAL A 110 -7.88 0.43 24.72
N LEU A 111 -7.19 1.57 24.90
CA LEU A 111 -5.95 1.87 24.20
C LEU A 111 -4.91 0.76 24.39
N ASN A 112 -4.62 0.38 25.63
CA ASN A 112 -3.67 -0.69 25.96
C ASN A 112 -4.11 -2.05 25.41
N PHE A 113 -5.42 -2.33 25.45
CA PHE A 113 -5.99 -3.55 24.89
C PHE A 113 -5.80 -3.65 23.38
N LEU A 114 -6.00 -2.55 22.64
CA LEU A 114 -5.75 -2.49 21.20
C LEU A 114 -4.24 -2.64 20.92
N GLN A 115 -3.37 -1.87 21.55
CA GLN A 115 -1.92 -2.04 21.38
C GLN A 115 -1.45 -3.48 21.67
N GLY A 116 -2.00 -4.09 22.72
CA GLY A 116 -1.77 -5.50 23.06
C GLY A 116 -2.29 -6.48 22.00
N ALA A 117 -3.42 -6.18 21.35
CA ALA A 117 -3.98 -7.00 20.27
C ALA A 117 -3.00 -7.11 19.09
N TYR A 118 -2.35 -6.02 18.71
CA TYR A 118 -1.33 -6.03 17.67
C TYR A 118 -0.13 -6.90 18.04
N VAL A 119 0.26 -6.98 19.31
CA VAL A 119 1.37 -7.85 19.73
C VAL A 119 0.93 -9.32 19.77
N ALA A 120 -0.23 -9.59 20.37
CA ALA A 120 -0.65 -10.94 20.74
C ALA A 120 -1.35 -11.74 19.63
N LEU A 121 -2.15 -11.08 18.79
CA LEU A 121 -3.02 -11.76 17.81
C LEU A 121 -2.29 -12.05 16.51
N LYS A 122 -2.65 -13.10 15.79
CA LYS A 122 -2.06 -13.38 14.48
C LYS A 122 -2.92 -12.80 13.37
N ASP A 123 -2.29 -12.21 12.35
CA ASP A 123 -2.85 -11.96 11.01
C ASP A 123 -4.38 -11.73 10.96
N ILE A 124 -5.16 -12.73 10.57
CA ILE A 124 -6.63 -12.64 10.46
C ILE A 124 -7.36 -12.34 11.78
N GLU A 125 -6.82 -12.76 12.92
CA GLU A 125 -7.37 -12.44 14.25
C GLU A 125 -7.19 -10.96 14.54
N PHE A 126 -6.03 -10.40 14.18
CA PHE A 126 -5.76 -8.97 14.30
C PHE A 126 -6.63 -8.15 13.35
N ALA A 127 -6.73 -8.55 12.08
CA ALA A 127 -7.52 -7.84 11.07
C ALA A 127 -9.01 -7.70 11.45
N ARG A 128 -9.57 -8.62 12.25
CA ARG A 128 -10.95 -8.52 12.74
C ARG A 128 -11.20 -7.35 13.70
N TRP A 129 -10.15 -6.73 14.22
CA TRP A 129 -10.23 -5.57 15.11
C TRP A 129 -10.16 -4.22 14.35
N GLU A 130 -10.10 -4.23 13.02
CA GLU A 130 -10.00 -3.03 12.15
C GLU A 130 -10.92 -1.89 12.60
N LYS A 131 -12.23 -2.15 12.78
CA LYS A 131 -13.19 -1.11 13.14
C LYS A 131 -12.95 -0.52 14.54
N ALA A 132 -12.33 -1.26 15.46
CA ALA A 132 -11.97 -0.73 16.77
C ALA A 132 -10.84 0.30 16.68
N TYR A 133 -9.84 0.06 15.83
CA TYR A 133 -8.77 1.04 15.60
C TYR A 133 -9.29 2.28 14.87
N ILE A 134 -10.11 2.10 13.84
CA ILE A 134 -10.68 3.21 13.07
C ILE A 134 -11.53 4.11 13.97
N SER A 135 -12.39 3.53 14.82
CA SER A 135 -13.30 4.27 15.72
C SER A 135 -12.65 4.79 17.01
N CYS A 136 -11.44 4.36 17.36
CA CYS A 136 -10.73 4.92 18.51
C CYS A 136 -10.18 6.32 18.19
N GLU A 137 -10.87 7.36 18.61
CA GLU A 137 -10.40 8.76 18.53
C GLU A 137 -9.44 9.05 19.70
N ASN A 138 -8.17 8.66 19.56
CA ASN A 138 -7.14 8.88 20.57
C ASN A 138 -5.76 9.17 19.93
N ASP A 139 -5.18 10.33 20.23
CA ASP A 139 -3.89 10.76 19.68
C ASP A 139 -2.72 9.86 20.10
N THR A 140 -2.79 9.24 21.28
CA THR A 140 -1.77 8.29 21.72
C THR A 140 -1.80 7.02 20.89
N LEU A 141 -3.00 6.53 20.51
CA LEU A 141 -3.10 5.41 19.58
C LEU A 141 -2.56 5.80 18.20
N ASN A 142 -2.92 6.99 17.69
CA ASN A 142 -2.45 7.47 16.39
C ASN A 142 -0.91 7.57 16.34
N GLY A 143 -0.30 8.16 17.37
CA GLY A 143 1.15 8.26 17.50
C GLY A 143 1.82 6.88 17.58
N TRP A 144 1.22 5.95 18.32
CA TRP A 144 1.71 4.56 18.38
C TRP A 144 1.61 3.86 17.01
N MET A 145 0.48 3.99 16.31
CA MET A 145 0.30 3.41 14.97
C MET A 145 1.33 3.98 14.00
N SER A 146 1.52 5.32 13.98
CA SER A 146 2.54 5.96 13.16
C SER A 146 3.93 5.37 13.43
N ALA A 147 4.31 5.21 14.69
CA ALA A 147 5.60 4.63 15.06
C ALA A 147 5.77 3.18 14.58
N GLN A 148 4.70 2.37 14.54
CA GLN A 148 4.76 1.03 13.97
C GLN A 148 4.85 1.07 12.44
N ILE A 149 4.12 1.97 11.77
CA ILE A 149 4.17 2.12 10.31
C ILE A 149 5.55 2.60 9.84
N GLU A 150 6.13 3.58 10.52
CA GLU A 150 7.47 4.12 10.22
C GLU A 150 8.61 3.11 10.44
N ALA A 151 8.33 1.97 11.09
CA ALA A 151 9.28 0.88 11.33
C ALA A 151 8.88 -0.40 10.58
N PRO A 152 8.94 -0.41 9.23
CA PRO A 152 8.52 -1.57 8.44
C PRO A 152 9.36 -2.82 8.70
N PRO A 153 8.78 -4.02 8.54
CA PRO A 153 9.54 -5.26 8.63
C PRO A 153 10.61 -5.34 7.54
N GLN A 154 11.66 -6.12 7.81
CA GLN A 154 12.75 -6.39 6.87
C GLN A 154 12.42 -7.53 5.89
N SER A 155 11.15 -7.90 5.78
CA SER A 155 10.63 -8.85 4.80
C SER A 155 9.77 -8.11 3.78
N SER A 156 9.78 -8.60 2.53
CA SER A 156 8.95 -8.05 1.46
C SER A 156 7.45 -8.17 1.72
N TYR A 157 7.04 -9.05 2.65
CA TYR A 157 5.65 -9.23 3.05
C TYR A 157 5.53 -9.58 4.53
N GLN A 158 4.54 -8.99 5.21
CA GLN A 158 4.08 -9.37 6.54
C GLN A 158 2.62 -8.97 6.72
N GLU A 159 1.72 -9.95 6.77
CA GLU A 159 0.26 -9.75 6.76
C GLU A 159 -0.23 -8.83 7.89
N LYS A 160 0.29 -9.00 9.10
CA LYS A 160 -0.04 -8.14 10.24
C LYS A 160 0.36 -6.67 9.99
N TYR A 161 1.55 -6.40 9.45
CA TYR A 161 1.97 -5.03 9.13
C TYR A 161 1.08 -4.44 8.04
N SER A 162 0.80 -5.20 6.97
CA SER A 162 -0.10 -4.76 5.90
C SER A 162 -1.51 -4.46 6.43
N SER A 163 -2.00 -5.26 7.38
CA SER A 163 -3.28 -5.02 8.05
C SER A 163 -3.26 -3.72 8.86
N LEU A 164 -2.21 -3.47 9.65
CA LEU A 164 -2.08 -2.24 10.42
C LEU A 164 -1.95 -1.02 9.50
N MET A 165 -1.20 -1.14 8.40
CA MET A 165 -1.05 -0.09 7.39
C MET A 165 -2.38 0.25 6.73
N ASN A 166 -3.18 -0.75 6.37
CA ASN A 166 -4.53 -0.54 5.85
C ASN A 166 -5.43 0.19 6.87
N ILE A 167 -5.42 -0.23 8.13
CA ILE A 167 -6.16 0.44 9.21
C ILE A 167 -5.70 1.90 9.34
N TYR A 168 -4.39 2.15 9.31
CA TYR A 168 -3.81 3.48 9.44
C TYR A 168 -4.24 4.41 8.30
N VAL A 169 -4.22 3.89 7.06
CA VAL A 169 -4.70 4.57 5.86
C VAL A 169 -6.20 4.84 5.95
N ASP A 170 -7.02 3.85 6.30
CA ASP A 170 -8.48 4.01 6.38
C ASP A 170 -8.89 4.99 7.49
N LYS A 171 -8.04 5.15 8.51
CA LYS A 171 -8.24 6.09 9.62
C LYS A 171 -7.85 7.53 9.28
N LEU A 172 -6.70 7.75 8.63
CA LEU A 172 -6.12 9.09 8.45
C LEU A 172 -6.22 9.62 7.01
N GLY A 173 -6.53 8.77 6.03
CA GLY A 173 -6.54 9.15 4.62
C GLY A 173 -5.21 9.80 4.20
N ALA A 174 -5.30 10.94 3.52
CA ALA A 174 -4.15 11.67 3.00
C ALA A 174 -3.12 12.08 4.06
N ASP A 175 -3.51 12.20 5.34
CA ASP A 175 -2.59 12.56 6.41
C ASP A 175 -1.68 11.39 6.82
N ALA A 176 -2.01 10.16 6.41
CA ALA A 176 -1.13 8.99 6.56
C ALA A 176 0.16 9.09 5.72
N LEU A 177 0.15 9.91 4.66
CA LEU A 177 1.25 9.99 3.68
C LEU A 177 2.59 10.34 4.33
N ILE A 178 2.61 11.15 5.38
CA ILE A 178 3.85 11.55 6.07
C ILE A 178 4.56 10.33 6.68
N SER A 179 3.82 9.45 7.35
CA SER A 179 4.38 8.24 7.97
C SER A 179 4.70 7.18 6.92
N LEU A 180 3.87 7.07 5.87
CA LEU A 180 4.11 6.15 4.75
C LEU A 180 5.34 6.55 3.93
N GLU A 181 5.62 7.84 3.78
CA GLU A 181 6.84 8.35 3.13
C GLU A 181 8.09 7.82 3.83
N LYS A 182 8.17 8.03 5.15
CA LYS A 182 9.26 7.53 5.98
C LYS A 182 9.36 6.00 5.94
N ALA A 183 8.23 5.31 6.02
CA ALA A 183 8.18 3.86 5.93
C ALA A 183 8.73 3.36 4.59
N ALA A 184 8.34 3.99 3.47
CA ALA A 184 8.82 3.62 2.14
C ALA A 184 10.34 3.81 2.04
N ILE A 185 10.88 4.94 2.52
CA ILE A 185 12.33 5.18 2.53
C ILE A 185 13.04 4.09 3.35
N SER A 186 12.53 3.75 4.54
CA SER A 186 13.11 2.70 5.39
C SER A 186 13.01 1.29 4.77
N ALA A 187 11.94 1.00 4.05
CA ALA A 187 11.67 -0.28 3.41
C ALA A 187 12.34 -0.46 2.05
N ALA A 188 13.02 0.55 1.51
CA ALA A 188 13.44 0.58 0.11
C ALA A 188 14.23 -0.67 -0.33
N GLU A 189 15.15 -1.15 0.52
CA GLU A 189 16.08 -2.22 0.16
C GLU A 189 15.58 -3.63 0.52
N THR A 190 14.90 -3.79 1.66
CA THR A 190 14.58 -5.11 2.24
C THR A 190 13.13 -5.25 2.69
N GLY A 191 12.35 -4.17 2.70
CA GLY A 191 11.00 -4.15 3.24
C GLY A 191 9.89 -4.22 2.18
N PRO A 192 8.63 -4.04 2.60
CA PRO A 192 7.45 -4.10 1.73
C PRO A 192 7.27 -2.79 0.94
N PHE A 193 8.31 -2.32 0.24
CA PHE A 193 8.34 -1.02 -0.45
C PHE A 193 7.14 -0.81 -1.40
N ALA A 194 6.88 -1.79 -2.28
CA ALA A 194 5.80 -1.72 -3.26
C ALA A 194 4.40 -1.67 -2.62
N ASP A 195 4.21 -2.37 -1.49
CA ASP A 195 2.94 -2.38 -0.75
C ASP A 195 2.72 -1.04 -0.04
N ILE A 196 3.78 -0.43 0.49
CA ILE A 196 3.72 0.92 1.07
C ILE A 196 3.35 1.95 -0.01
N LEU A 197 4.00 1.92 -1.17
CA LEU A 197 3.64 2.80 -2.29
C LEU A 197 2.18 2.60 -2.75
N SER A 198 1.70 1.37 -2.76
CA SER A 198 0.29 1.07 -3.10
C SER A 198 -0.67 1.62 -2.04
N SER A 199 -0.27 1.56 -0.77
CA SER A 199 -1.05 2.12 0.35
C SER A 199 -1.07 3.65 0.36
N MET A 200 0.00 4.30 -0.10
CA MET A 200 0.01 5.75 -0.32
C MET A 200 -1.02 6.17 -1.39
N ALA A 201 -1.14 5.40 -2.48
CA ALA A 201 -2.17 5.65 -3.48
C ALA A 201 -3.58 5.46 -2.91
N LYS A 202 -3.79 4.41 -2.11
CA LYS A 202 -5.06 4.17 -1.39
C LYS A 202 -5.42 5.31 -0.44
N ALA A 203 -4.43 5.91 0.22
CA ALA A 203 -4.63 7.00 1.18
C ALA A 203 -5.26 8.26 0.58
N VAL A 204 -5.12 8.45 -0.73
CA VAL A 204 -5.74 9.56 -1.47
C VAL A 204 -6.87 9.09 -2.38
N GLU A 205 -7.20 7.81 -2.39
CA GLU A 205 -8.22 7.26 -3.29
C GLU A 205 -9.58 7.89 -2.98
N PRO A 206 -10.24 8.52 -3.98
CA PRO A 206 -11.54 9.13 -3.77
C PRO A 206 -12.61 8.04 -3.53
N SER A 207 -13.71 8.42 -2.89
CA SER A 207 -14.86 7.50 -2.75
C SER A 207 -15.41 7.08 -4.12
N LEU A 208 -16.09 5.94 -4.18
CA LEU A 208 -16.63 5.40 -5.43
C LEU A 208 -17.45 6.45 -6.19
N GLY A 209 -17.04 6.74 -7.43
CA GLY A 209 -17.69 7.73 -8.31
C GLY A 209 -17.19 9.17 -8.15
N GLN A 210 -16.22 9.43 -7.27
CA GLN A 210 -15.57 10.72 -7.13
C GLN A 210 -14.22 10.76 -7.86
N THR A 211 -13.78 11.97 -8.21
CA THR A 211 -12.45 12.23 -8.78
C THR A 211 -11.46 12.56 -7.67
N LEU A 212 -10.20 12.15 -7.85
CA LEU A 212 -9.11 12.53 -6.96
C LEU A 212 -8.99 14.06 -6.88
N SER A 213 -8.96 14.60 -5.66
CA SER A 213 -8.83 16.04 -5.47
C SER A 213 -7.43 16.51 -5.90
N GLY A 214 -7.33 17.74 -6.41
CA GLY A 214 -6.03 18.31 -6.80
C GLY A 214 -5.05 18.40 -5.61
N ALA A 215 -5.57 18.71 -4.42
CA ALA A 215 -4.77 18.81 -3.19
C ALA A 215 -4.22 17.44 -2.75
N ASP A 216 -5.03 16.38 -2.80
CA ASP A 216 -4.57 15.04 -2.44
C ASP A 216 -3.60 14.47 -3.48
N LYS A 217 -3.84 14.77 -4.77
CA LYS A 217 -2.88 14.45 -5.83
C LYS A 217 -1.53 15.14 -5.59
N GLU A 218 -1.54 16.42 -5.23
CA GLU A 218 -0.32 17.18 -4.93
C GLU A 218 0.43 16.64 -3.70
N LYS A 219 -0.31 16.26 -2.64
CA LYS A 219 0.27 15.60 -1.46
C LYS A 219 0.92 14.26 -1.83
N LEU A 220 0.25 13.43 -2.63
CA LEU A 220 0.80 12.15 -3.10
C LEU A 220 2.05 12.38 -3.95
N ASP A 221 1.97 13.26 -4.95
CA ASP A 221 3.09 13.58 -5.84
C ASP A 221 4.31 14.07 -5.05
N THR A 222 4.09 14.94 -4.05
CA THR A 222 5.16 15.46 -3.18
C THR A 222 5.81 14.34 -2.37
N ALA A 223 5.02 13.48 -1.73
CA ALA A 223 5.55 12.39 -0.92
C ALA A 223 6.33 11.38 -1.80
N LEU A 224 5.82 11.06 -2.99
CA LEU A 224 6.52 10.20 -3.94
C LEU A 224 7.84 10.82 -4.42
N LEU A 225 7.86 12.12 -4.75
CA LEU A 225 9.11 12.81 -5.09
C LEU A 225 10.14 12.74 -3.95
N ASN A 226 9.72 12.96 -2.71
CA ASN A 226 10.59 12.88 -1.54
C ASN A 226 11.18 11.47 -1.36
N ILE A 227 10.36 10.42 -1.50
CA ILE A 227 10.85 9.03 -1.47
C ILE A 227 11.92 8.84 -2.54
N ALA A 228 11.62 9.19 -3.78
CA ALA A 228 12.51 8.98 -4.92
C ALA A 228 13.88 9.69 -4.76
N GLN A 229 13.93 10.81 -4.04
CA GLN A 229 15.18 11.53 -3.75
C GLN A 229 16.04 10.86 -2.66
N ASN A 230 15.47 9.96 -1.86
CA ASN A 230 16.12 9.34 -0.70
C ASN A 230 16.35 7.83 -0.85
N VAL A 231 16.12 7.28 -2.05
CA VAL A 231 16.29 5.85 -2.35
C VAL A 231 17.22 5.63 -3.56
N SER A 232 17.61 4.38 -3.81
CA SER A 232 18.42 3.99 -4.96
C SER A 232 17.75 4.35 -6.31
N PRO A 233 18.52 4.55 -7.41
CA PRO A 233 17.97 4.86 -8.72
C PRO A 233 16.93 3.83 -9.21
N GLU A 234 17.13 2.54 -8.89
CA GLU A 234 16.20 1.47 -9.19
C GLU A 234 14.84 1.68 -8.49
N LYS A 235 14.87 2.10 -7.21
CA LYS A 235 13.67 2.39 -6.42
C LYS A 235 13.02 3.70 -6.82
N ALA A 236 13.80 4.72 -7.16
CA ALA A 236 13.31 5.97 -7.73
C ALA A 236 12.55 5.72 -9.04
N LYS A 237 13.00 4.76 -9.86
CA LYS A 237 12.31 4.33 -11.08
C LYS A 237 10.96 3.67 -10.78
N GLU A 238 10.88 2.84 -9.75
CA GLU A 238 9.62 2.25 -9.30
C GLU A 238 8.62 3.33 -8.88
N VAL A 239 9.08 4.35 -8.14
CA VAL A 239 8.26 5.51 -7.76
C VAL A 239 7.81 6.31 -8.99
N ALA A 240 8.70 6.56 -9.96
CA ALA A 240 8.33 7.25 -11.19
C ALA A 240 7.26 6.49 -11.97
N ASN A 241 7.32 5.16 -12.04
CA ASN A 241 6.28 4.35 -12.68
C ASN A 241 4.92 4.50 -11.96
N ARG A 242 4.91 4.65 -10.63
CA ARG A 242 3.68 4.92 -9.85
C ARG A 242 3.11 6.30 -10.15
N LEU A 243 3.95 7.33 -10.21
CA LEU A 243 3.55 8.68 -10.65
C LEU A 243 2.91 8.65 -12.05
N VAL A 244 3.51 7.92 -12.99
CA VAL A 244 2.96 7.77 -14.36
C VAL A 244 1.60 7.07 -14.34
N SER A 245 1.47 6.00 -13.55
CA SER A 245 0.21 5.25 -13.39
C SER A 245 -0.89 6.12 -12.75
N ALA A 246 -0.51 7.08 -11.91
CA ALA A 246 -1.39 8.08 -11.31
C ALA A 246 -1.68 9.29 -12.23
N GLY A 247 -1.17 9.30 -13.46
CA GLY A 247 -1.35 10.41 -14.40
C GLY A 247 -0.53 11.65 -14.05
N SER A 248 0.61 11.49 -13.38
CA SER A 248 1.56 12.55 -13.00
C SER A 248 2.85 12.43 -13.81
N GLN A 249 2.74 12.39 -15.15
CA GLN A 249 3.89 12.20 -16.05
C GLN A 249 4.94 13.32 -15.91
N ASP A 250 4.51 14.57 -15.77
CA ASP A 250 5.41 15.71 -15.58
C ASP A 250 6.19 15.60 -14.26
N THR A 251 5.54 15.12 -13.20
CA THR A 251 6.17 14.85 -11.91
C THR A 251 7.17 13.69 -12.03
N ALA A 252 6.81 12.61 -12.73
CA ALA A 252 7.70 11.48 -12.98
C ALA A 252 8.95 11.89 -13.79
N ALA A 253 8.79 12.78 -14.77
CA ALA A 253 9.90 13.28 -15.57
C ALA A 253 10.97 14.00 -14.73
N LYS A 254 10.58 14.69 -13.65
CA LYS A 254 11.52 15.32 -12.69
C LYS A 254 12.48 14.32 -12.04
N LEU A 255 12.14 13.03 -12.04
CA LEU A 255 12.97 11.97 -11.47
C LEU A 255 13.97 11.38 -12.47
N LEU A 256 13.86 11.69 -13.76
CA LEU A 256 14.78 11.16 -14.77
C LEU A 256 16.26 11.45 -14.44
N PRO A 257 16.65 12.65 -13.96
CA PRO A 257 18.05 12.91 -13.57
C PRO A 257 18.53 12.07 -12.39
N THR A 258 17.63 11.67 -11.49
CA THR A 258 17.96 10.76 -10.39
C THR A 258 18.10 9.32 -10.87
N ILE A 259 17.17 8.87 -11.73
CA ILE A 259 17.12 7.49 -12.25
C ILE A 259 18.28 7.21 -13.20
N TYR A 260 18.64 8.19 -14.04
CA TYR A 260 19.65 8.08 -15.09
C TYR A 260 20.78 9.09 -14.89
N ALA A 261 21.24 9.23 -13.65
CA ALA A 261 22.25 10.22 -13.27
C ALA A 261 23.56 10.09 -14.07
N ASP A 262 23.97 8.86 -14.39
CA ASP A 262 25.14 8.55 -15.22
C ASP A 262 24.98 8.98 -16.69
N ARG A 263 23.75 9.24 -17.13
CA ARG A 263 23.40 9.57 -18.52
C ARG A 263 22.94 11.02 -18.70
N TYR A 264 22.84 11.78 -17.61
CA TYR A 264 22.39 13.16 -17.62
C TYR A 264 23.57 14.14 -17.67
N ASN A 265 23.65 14.93 -18.73
CA ASN A 265 24.63 16.02 -18.85
C ASN A 265 23.93 17.33 -19.29
N GLY A 266 22.95 17.76 -18.51
CA GLY A 266 22.07 18.90 -18.83
C GLY A 266 21.00 18.59 -19.89
N SER A 267 21.04 17.40 -20.49
CA SER A 267 20.02 16.84 -21.39
C SER A 267 20.18 15.32 -21.42
N PHE A 268 19.11 14.60 -21.74
CA PHE A 268 19.18 13.19 -22.10
C PHE A 268 19.38 13.03 -23.61
N THR A 269 20.12 11.98 -23.96
CA THR A 269 20.29 11.55 -25.34
C THR A 269 19.57 10.23 -25.54
N TYR A 270 18.83 10.08 -26.63
CA TYR A 270 18.14 8.85 -27.03
C TYR A 270 18.48 8.49 -28.47
N GLY A 271 18.38 7.21 -28.81
CA GLY A 271 18.34 6.77 -30.20
C GLY A 271 16.90 6.81 -30.70
N GLY A 272 16.65 7.31 -31.90
CA GLY A 272 15.36 7.31 -32.55
C GLY A 272 15.40 6.60 -33.91
N VAL A 273 14.31 5.95 -34.28
CA VAL A 273 14.14 5.35 -35.60
C VAL A 273 12.71 5.54 -36.10
N ALA A 274 12.56 5.97 -37.36
CA ALA A 274 11.32 5.87 -38.11
C ALA A 274 11.46 4.84 -39.22
N ILE A 275 10.42 4.02 -39.39
CA ILE A 275 10.44 2.89 -40.30
C ILE A 275 9.51 3.17 -41.48
N GLU A 276 10.10 3.39 -42.65
CA GLU A 276 9.41 3.51 -43.94
C GLU A 276 9.28 2.11 -44.55
N LEU A 277 8.05 1.63 -44.74
CA LEU A 277 7.74 0.33 -45.32
C LEU A 277 7.11 0.50 -46.70
N ALA A 278 7.57 -0.28 -47.67
CA ALA A 278 6.97 -0.30 -48.99
C ALA A 278 7.23 -1.62 -49.72
N THR A 279 6.44 -1.90 -50.75
CA THR A 279 6.73 -2.95 -51.74
C THR A 279 7.34 -2.32 -52.99
N CYS A 280 8.58 -2.67 -53.29
CA CYS A 280 9.37 -2.17 -54.42
C CYS A 280 9.59 -3.31 -55.42
N GLY A 281 8.92 -3.26 -56.58
CA GLY A 281 9.11 -4.31 -57.61
C GLY A 281 8.74 -5.72 -57.13
N GLY A 282 7.77 -5.85 -56.22
CA GLY A 282 7.36 -7.12 -55.62
C GLY A 282 8.17 -7.53 -54.37
N GLU A 283 9.21 -6.79 -54.00
CA GLU A 283 10.03 -7.04 -52.82
C GLU A 283 9.65 -6.11 -51.66
N LYS A 284 9.44 -6.68 -50.47
CA LYS A 284 9.21 -5.91 -49.25
C LYS A 284 10.50 -5.22 -48.83
N THR A 285 10.47 -3.89 -48.78
CA THR A 285 11.62 -3.06 -48.44
C THR A 285 11.30 -2.23 -47.20
N ALA A 286 12.25 -2.14 -46.27
CA ALA A 286 12.17 -1.25 -45.12
C ALA A 286 13.38 -0.30 -45.09
N VAL A 287 13.12 0.99 -44.94
CA VAL A 287 14.17 2.00 -44.70
C VAL A 287 14.03 2.53 -43.28
N PHE A 288 15.07 2.31 -42.48
CA PHE A 288 15.14 2.76 -41.10
C PHE A 288 15.86 4.11 -41.07
N HIS A 289 15.09 5.17 -40.88
CA HIS A 289 15.60 6.53 -40.69
C HIS A 289 16.00 6.70 -39.23
N THR A 290 17.29 6.80 -38.93
CA THR A 290 17.80 6.86 -37.56
C THR A 290 18.34 8.25 -37.23
N ALA A 291 18.07 8.73 -36.02
CA ALA A 291 18.58 10.00 -35.53
C ALA A 291 18.90 9.92 -34.03
N THR A 292 19.90 10.69 -33.60
CA THR A 292 20.13 10.95 -32.19
C THR A 292 19.17 12.05 -31.73
N ILE A 293 18.48 11.84 -30.61
CA ILE A 293 17.49 12.77 -30.04
C ILE A 293 18.08 13.36 -28.77
N LYS A 294 18.04 14.69 -28.63
CA LYS A 294 18.36 15.40 -27.38
C LYS A 294 17.08 15.93 -26.75
N GLU A 295 16.88 15.65 -25.47
CA GLU A 295 15.69 16.01 -24.68
C GLU A 295 16.12 16.66 -23.35
N SER A 296 15.38 17.67 -22.88
CA SER A 296 15.81 18.54 -21.77
C SER A 296 15.63 17.97 -20.36
N GLY A 297 15.08 16.76 -20.22
CA GLY A 297 14.74 16.10 -18.96
C GLY A 297 13.32 16.35 -18.47
N LYS A 298 12.41 16.81 -19.33
CA LYS A 298 11.04 17.18 -18.99
C LYS A 298 9.99 16.17 -19.47
N LEU A 299 10.35 15.26 -20.36
CA LEU A 299 9.42 14.31 -20.95
C LEU A 299 9.67 12.89 -20.46
N TRP A 300 8.70 12.31 -19.76
CA TRP A 300 8.75 10.89 -19.41
C TRP A 300 8.64 9.99 -20.66
N LEU A 301 7.80 10.38 -21.62
CA LEU A 301 7.64 9.70 -22.91
C LEU A 301 8.07 10.62 -24.04
N ILE A 302 9.16 10.28 -24.72
CA ILE A 302 9.70 11.09 -25.82
C ILE A 302 9.08 10.75 -27.18
N GLN A 303 8.50 9.56 -27.34
CA GLN A 303 8.01 9.08 -28.64
C GLN A 303 6.96 10.01 -29.29
N PRO A 304 5.93 10.51 -28.57
CA PRO A 304 4.99 11.46 -29.17
C PRO A 304 5.66 12.75 -29.64
N ALA A 305 6.67 13.24 -28.91
CA ALA A 305 7.34 14.50 -29.19
C ALA A 305 8.28 14.46 -30.41
N ILE A 306 8.70 13.26 -30.84
CA ILE A 306 9.61 13.08 -31.98
C ILE A 306 8.89 12.69 -33.28
N GLN A 307 7.59 12.35 -33.22
CA GLN A 307 6.81 11.83 -34.35
C GLN A 307 6.90 12.76 -35.57
N ASP A 308 6.52 14.03 -35.40
CA ASP A 308 6.49 15.02 -36.49
C ASP A 308 7.89 15.31 -37.04
N SER A 309 8.90 15.31 -36.16
CA SER A 309 10.30 15.51 -36.56
C SER A 309 10.76 14.39 -37.49
N PHE A 310 10.43 13.13 -37.18
CA PHE A 310 10.75 12.00 -38.03
C PHE A 310 9.94 11.99 -39.34
N GLN A 311 8.67 12.38 -39.31
CA GLN A 311 7.84 12.48 -40.51
C GLN A 311 8.30 13.58 -41.48
N SER A 312 9.06 14.56 -41.01
CA SER A 312 9.65 15.60 -41.86
C SER A 312 10.83 15.12 -42.72
N PHE A 313 11.38 13.94 -42.43
CA PHE A 313 12.48 13.39 -43.21
C PHE A 313 12.05 12.98 -44.61
N LYS A 314 12.96 13.13 -45.59
CA LYS A 314 12.65 12.86 -46.99
C LYS A 314 12.46 11.36 -47.21
N PRO A 315 11.28 10.92 -47.69
CA PRO A 315 11.01 9.52 -48.05
C PRO A 315 12.03 8.99 -49.06
N LYS A 316 12.54 7.78 -48.83
CA LYS A 316 13.45 7.10 -49.76
C LYS A 316 12.71 6.13 -50.68
N LEU A 317 11.57 5.60 -50.25
CA LEU A 317 10.76 4.65 -51.00
C LEU A 317 9.59 5.31 -51.74
N LYS A 318 9.65 6.63 -52.00
CA LYS A 318 8.60 7.39 -52.72
C LYS A 318 8.21 6.89 -54.12
N LYS A 319 8.98 5.97 -54.72
CA LYS A 319 8.69 5.34 -56.02
C LYS A 319 8.07 3.94 -55.87
N CYS A 320 7.90 3.46 -54.65
CA CYS A 320 7.36 2.15 -54.31
C CYS A 320 5.94 2.29 -53.75
N GLU A 321 5.22 1.19 -53.64
CA GLU A 321 3.89 1.15 -53.03
C GLU A 321 4.03 1.12 -51.50
N ALA A 322 3.65 2.21 -50.84
CA ALA A 322 3.82 2.37 -49.40
C ALA A 322 2.89 1.44 -48.62
N GLU A 323 3.40 0.88 -47.52
CA GLU A 323 2.61 0.12 -46.55
C GLU A 323 2.21 1.02 -45.37
N GLY A 324 0.95 1.44 -45.36
CA GLY A 324 0.39 2.33 -44.34
C GLY A 324 0.51 3.82 -44.66
N GLU A 325 -0.20 4.63 -43.88
CA GLU A 325 -0.28 6.08 -44.11
C GLU A 325 0.86 6.87 -43.44
N THR A 326 1.45 6.32 -42.39
CA THR A 326 2.51 6.98 -41.60
C THR A 326 3.59 6.00 -41.18
N TRP A 327 4.83 6.49 -41.10
CA TRP A 327 5.96 5.70 -40.59
C TRP A 327 5.81 5.44 -39.10
N SER A 328 6.14 4.22 -38.69
CA SER A 328 6.22 3.87 -37.27
C SER A 328 7.50 4.44 -36.67
N VAL A 329 7.37 5.23 -35.60
CA VAL A 329 8.50 5.89 -34.92
C VAL A 329 8.73 5.24 -33.56
N PHE A 330 9.98 4.94 -33.25
CA PHE A 330 10.42 4.36 -31.99
C PHE A 330 11.61 5.14 -31.44
N ALA A 331 11.79 5.06 -30.12
CA ALA A 331 13.00 5.52 -29.45
C ALA A 331 13.58 4.42 -28.56
N THR A 332 14.84 4.58 -28.16
CA THR A 332 15.44 3.72 -27.13
C THR A 332 14.63 3.82 -25.83
N PRO A 333 14.42 2.71 -25.11
CA PRO A 333 13.57 2.69 -23.91
C PRO A 333 14.17 3.44 -22.72
N THR A 334 15.48 3.70 -22.75
CA THR A 334 16.19 4.52 -21.77
C THR A 334 17.14 5.48 -22.49
N PRO A 335 17.60 6.55 -21.83
CA PRO A 335 18.67 7.38 -22.34
C PRO A 335 19.91 6.53 -22.69
N ILE A 336 20.67 6.94 -23.69
CA ILE A 336 21.93 6.34 -24.12
C ILE A 336 23.11 7.22 -23.71
N LEU A 337 24.26 6.60 -23.40
CA LEU A 337 25.49 7.36 -23.10
C LEU A 337 26.13 7.94 -24.35
N ASN A 338 26.04 7.22 -25.48
CA ASN A 338 26.63 7.63 -26.75
C ASN A 338 26.02 6.86 -27.93
N ASP A 339 26.28 7.35 -29.14
CA ASP A 339 25.78 6.78 -30.41
C ASP A 339 26.09 5.28 -30.58
N LYS A 340 27.12 4.71 -29.92
CA LYS A 340 27.45 3.28 -30.06
C LYS A 340 26.39 2.37 -29.43
N GLU A 341 25.62 2.86 -28.46
CA GLU A 341 24.52 2.10 -27.85
C GLU A 341 23.28 2.00 -28.77
N ILE A 342 23.20 2.83 -29.81
CA ILE A 342 22.11 2.76 -30.80
C ILE A 342 22.24 1.48 -31.64
N THR A 343 23.47 1.08 -31.99
CA THR A 343 23.71 0.01 -32.95
C THR A 343 23.10 -1.33 -32.53
N PRO A 344 23.34 -1.88 -31.32
CA PRO A 344 22.77 -3.17 -30.93
C PRO A 344 21.23 -3.15 -30.85
N TRP A 345 20.65 -2.04 -30.39
CA TRP A 345 19.21 -1.84 -30.37
C TRP A 345 18.62 -1.82 -31.78
N LEU A 346 19.26 -1.08 -32.69
CA LEU A 346 18.85 -0.97 -34.09
C LEU A 346 19.00 -2.30 -34.83
N GLU A 347 20.07 -3.06 -34.59
CA GLU A 347 20.27 -4.41 -35.15
C GLU A 347 19.16 -5.37 -34.70
N SER A 348 18.76 -5.31 -33.42
CA SER A 348 17.60 -6.08 -32.92
C SER A 348 16.31 -5.73 -33.67
N LEU A 349 16.06 -4.44 -33.94
CA LEU A 349 14.90 -4.01 -34.74
C LEU A 349 15.02 -4.46 -36.21
N GLN A 350 16.19 -4.34 -36.84
CA GLN A 350 16.42 -4.79 -38.21
C GLN A 350 16.11 -6.29 -38.35
N ASN A 351 16.67 -7.12 -37.47
CA ASN A 351 16.44 -8.56 -37.43
C ASN A 351 14.94 -8.92 -37.31
N GLN A 352 14.15 -8.12 -36.58
CA GLN A 352 12.70 -8.34 -36.47
C GLN A 352 11.96 -8.10 -37.78
N TYR A 353 12.39 -7.12 -38.58
CA TYR A 353 11.80 -6.83 -39.88
C TYR A 353 12.30 -7.78 -40.97
N GLU A 354 13.58 -8.15 -40.94
CA GLU A 354 14.13 -9.17 -41.85
C GLU A 354 13.42 -10.52 -41.69
N LYS A 355 13.12 -10.94 -40.45
CA LYS A 355 12.30 -12.13 -40.18
C LYS A 355 10.87 -12.04 -40.72
N LYS A 356 10.35 -10.84 -40.93
CA LYS A 356 9.05 -10.59 -41.58
C LYS A 356 9.17 -10.54 -43.12
N GLY A 357 10.36 -10.77 -43.67
CA GLY A 357 10.64 -10.82 -45.10
C GLY A 357 10.99 -9.47 -45.73
N TYR A 358 11.30 -8.44 -44.94
CA TYR A 358 11.75 -7.15 -45.48
C TYR A 358 13.26 -7.16 -45.76
N VAL A 359 13.68 -6.58 -46.88
CA VAL A 359 15.06 -6.12 -47.06
C VAL A 359 15.22 -4.79 -46.36
N VAL A 360 16.07 -4.75 -45.33
CA VAL A 360 16.22 -3.58 -44.47
C VAL A 360 17.46 -2.79 -44.87
N SER A 361 17.33 -1.46 -44.90
CA SER A 361 18.47 -0.55 -45.03
C SER A 361 18.39 0.59 -44.02
N VAL A 362 19.54 1.03 -43.52
CA VAL A 362 19.62 2.10 -42.50
C VAL A 362 20.07 3.41 -43.13
N LYS A 363 19.41 4.52 -42.75
CA LYS A 363 19.77 5.88 -43.13
C LYS A 363 19.92 6.74 -41.88
N LYS A 364 21.13 7.24 -41.64
CA LYS A 364 21.39 8.22 -40.58
C LYS A 364 20.91 9.59 -41.04
N GLU A 365 19.93 10.12 -40.33
CA GLU A 365 19.35 11.44 -40.53
C GLU A 365 19.98 12.47 -39.56
N LYS A 366 19.60 13.74 -39.72
CA LYS A 366 20.05 14.80 -38.81
C LYS A 366 19.47 14.56 -37.40
N GLY A 367 20.27 14.86 -36.37
CA GLY A 367 19.81 14.80 -34.99
C GLY A 367 18.61 15.70 -34.71
N ILE A 368 17.76 15.24 -33.79
CA ILE A 368 16.52 15.90 -33.36
C ILE A 368 16.76 16.52 -31.97
N THR A 369 16.20 17.70 -31.71
CA THR A 369 16.22 18.33 -30.38
C THR A 369 14.81 18.71 -30.01
N ILE A 370 14.35 18.22 -28.87
CA ILE A 370 13.04 18.51 -28.28
C ILE A 370 13.24 19.22 -26.94
N GLN A 371 12.36 20.18 -26.63
CA GLN A 371 12.52 21.12 -25.52
C GLN A 371 11.72 20.75 -24.27
#